data_AF-A0A0G0NJM6-F1
#
_entry.id   AF-A0A0G0NJM6-F1
#
_cell.length_a   1.000
_cell.length_b   1.000
_cell.length_c   1.000
_cell.angle_alpha   90.00
_cell.angle_beta   90.00
_cell.angle_gamma   90.00
#
_symmetry.space_group_name_H-M   'P 1'
#
loop_
_entity.id
_entity.type
_entity.pdbx_description
1 polymer ?
#
loop_
_entity_poly.entity_id
_entity_poly.type
_entity_poly.pdbx_seq_one_letter_code
_entity_poly.pdbx_strand_id
1 'polypeptide(L)'
;MVVSIYMARFPINIFRSPRNKLIVSVLIFLIVIVSILFLILKINNDKDAMKFNIDSFQKVLDKKIIKPKATAISSPSPTTKTKLDNYPLHSEIVATIFWVGENASGDNAGISNISSAWDINWQINFGGVDDPYNRNGYYPVGFVPKQNPFYFALPYNDFKSGERKANASKIYWYKNMKPGISLLKNHWVQVISGTNQCFGQWEDVGPNESDDVNYVFGSQKPINTFSKEAGIDLSPAMAQCLGINGVGIVDWKFIDIQNVPFGPWKTIITK
;
A
#
# COMPACT_ATOMS: atom_id res chain seq x y z
N MET A 1 61.89 34.95 -5.93
CA MET A 1 62.29 34.36 -4.63
C MET A 1 61.36 33.18 -4.38
N VAL A 2 61.90 31.96 -4.40
CA VAL A 2 61.17 30.68 -4.39
C VAL A 2 60.58 30.44 -2.99
N VAL A 3 59.26 30.24 -2.89
CA VAL A 3 58.60 29.86 -1.63
C VAL A 3 58.47 28.33 -1.61
N SER A 4 59.18 27.73 -0.66
CA SER A 4 59.32 26.29 -0.46
C SER A 4 58.04 25.68 0.14
N ILE A 5 57.52 24.61 -0.49
CA ILE A 5 56.40 23.82 0.01
C ILE A 5 56.89 22.90 1.13
N TYR A 6 56.52 23.17 2.38
CA TYR A 6 56.69 22.23 3.48
C TYR A 6 55.61 21.14 3.39
N MET A 7 55.98 19.96 2.88
CA MET A 7 55.21 18.73 3.09
C MET A 7 55.48 18.20 4.50
N ALA A 8 54.53 18.40 5.42
CA ALA A 8 54.53 17.70 6.70
C ALA A 8 54.11 16.23 6.47
N ARG A 9 55.09 15.33 6.49
CA ARG A 9 54.87 13.88 6.57
C ARG A 9 54.41 13.52 7.98
N PHE A 10 53.14 13.14 8.14
CA PHE A 10 52.69 12.47 9.36
C PHE A 10 53.29 11.06 9.43
N PRO A 11 53.97 10.66 10.53
CA PRO A 11 54.49 9.31 10.65
C PRO A 11 53.36 8.33 10.98
N ILE A 12 52.96 7.53 10.00
CA ILE A 12 52.16 6.31 10.19
C ILE A 12 53.05 5.29 10.91
N ASN A 13 52.99 5.25 12.24
CA ASN A 13 53.66 4.17 13.00
C ASN A 13 52.98 3.83 14.34
N ILE A 14 51.65 3.98 14.43
CA ILE A 14 50.90 3.67 15.66
C ILE A 14 50.84 2.15 15.94
N PHE A 15 51.08 1.29 14.96
CA PHE A 15 50.90 -0.18 15.09
C PHE A 15 52.13 -0.99 15.52
N ARG A 16 53.27 -0.37 15.85
CA ARG A 16 54.51 -1.13 16.15
C ARG A 16 54.62 -1.67 17.58
N SER A 17 53.89 -1.12 18.56
CA SER A 17 53.95 -1.61 19.95
C SER A 17 52.73 -2.48 20.29
N PRO A 18 52.89 -3.62 21.00
CA PRO A 18 51.76 -4.45 21.46
C PRO A 18 50.76 -3.66 22.32
N ARG A 19 51.26 -2.68 23.11
CA ARG A 19 50.43 -1.78 23.91
C ARG A 19 49.53 -0.90 23.04
N ASN A 20 50.03 -0.37 21.94
CA ASN A 20 49.24 0.47 21.04
C ASN A 20 48.17 -0.33 20.29
N LYS A 21 48.47 -1.58 19.91
CA LYS A 21 47.47 -2.48 19.31
C LYS A 21 46.33 -2.80 20.28
N LEU A 22 46.65 -3.04 21.55
CA LEU A 22 45.66 -3.26 22.59
C LEU A 22 44.79 -2.02 22.82
N ILE A 23 45.41 -0.83 22.91
CA ILE A 23 44.67 0.44 23.07
C ILE A 23 43.73 0.68 21.88
N VAL A 24 44.20 0.51 20.65
CA VAL A 24 43.36 0.68 19.45
C VAL A 24 42.23 -0.36 19.42
N SER A 25 42.49 -1.61 19.80
CA SER A 25 41.47 -2.66 19.87
C SER A 25 40.39 -2.34 20.92
N VAL A 26 40.78 -1.81 22.08
CA VAL A 26 39.85 -1.40 23.14
C VAL A 26 38.99 -0.21 22.69
N LEU A 27 39.59 0.76 22.00
CA LEU A 27 38.86 1.91 21.43
C LEU A 27 37.85 1.49 20.37
N ILE A 28 38.22 0.59 19.44
CA ILE A 28 37.29 0.06 18.43
C ILE A 28 36.14 -0.68 19.11
N PHE A 29 36.44 -1.50 20.12
CA PHE A 29 35.43 -2.25 20.86
C PHE A 29 34.46 -1.32 21.61
N LEU A 30 34.95 -0.25 22.22
CA LEU A 30 34.12 0.78 22.86
C LEU A 30 33.22 1.49 21.85
N ILE A 31 33.71 1.85 20.67
CA ILE A 31 32.91 2.49 19.61
C ILE A 31 31.78 1.56 19.14
N VAL A 32 32.08 0.26 18.97
CA VAL A 32 31.06 -0.73 18.60
C VAL A 32 30.00 -0.87 19.68
N ILE A 33 30.39 -0.94 20.96
CA ILE A 33 29.44 -0.99 22.09
C ILE A 33 28.55 0.24 22.11
N VAL A 34 29.11 1.45 21.98
CA VAL A 34 28.35 2.69 21.99
C VAL A 34 27.37 2.74 20.81
N SER A 35 27.79 2.28 19.63
CA SER A 35 26.94 2.21 18.44
C SER A 35 25.77 1.23 18.62
N ILE A 36 26.03 0.06 19.22
CA ILE A 36 24.99 -0.93 19.56
C ILE A 36 24.02 -0.34 20.60
N LEU A 37 24.54 0.35 21.63
CA LEU A 37 23.71 0.99 22.65
C LEU A 37 22.79 2.05 22.04
N PHE A 38 23.31 2.84 21.10
CA PHE A 38 22.56 3.85 20.39
C PHE A 38 21.46 3.24 19.52
N LEU A 39 21.75 2.10 18.86
CA LEU A 39 20.76 1.35 18.09
C LEU A 39 19.65 0.78 18.99
N ILE A 40 20.00 0.23 20.15
CA ILE A 40 19.02 -0.27 21.14
C ILE A 40 18.14 0.86 21.66
N LEU A 41 18.72 2.03 21.99
CA LEU A 41 17.96 3.20 22.43
C LEU A 41 17.02 3.70 21.34
N LYS A 42 17.45 3.72 20.07
CA LYS A 42 16.60 4.08 18.94
C LYS A 42 15.44 3.10 18.77
N ILE A 43 15.70 1.78 18.80
CA ILE A 43 14.67 0.75 18.72
C ILE A 43 13.66 0.86 19.87
N ASN A 44 14.12 1.14 21.09
CA ASN A 44 13.23 1.30 22.23
C ASN A 44 12.37 2.57 22.11
N ASN A 45 12.95 3.68 21.66
CA ASN A 45 12.20 4.92 21.43
C ASN A 45 11.18 4.75 20.30
N ASP A 46 11.52 4.00 19.24
CA ASP A 46 10.60 3.67 18.14
C ASP A 46 9.47 2.72 18.61
N LYS A 47 9.77 1.77 19.52
CA LYS A 47 8.75 0.94 20.18
C LYS A 47 7.80 1.76 21.05
N ASP A 48 8.30 2.75 21.77
CA ASP A 48 7.49 3.63 22.60
C ASP A 48 6.61 4.55 21.74
N ALA A 49 7.14 5.07 20.63
CA ALA A 49 6.38 5.81 19.63
C ALA A 49 5.30 4.94 18.95
N MET A 50 5.61 3.67 18.66
CA MET A 50 4.64 2.70 18.11
C MET A 50 3.56 2.34 19.13
N LYS A 51 3.92 2.19 20.42
CA LYS A 51 2.97 1.91 21.50
C LYS A 51 2.00 3.08 21.71
N PHE A 52 2.50 4.32 21.68
CA PHE A 52 1.66 5.52 21.76
C PHE A 52 0.66 5.59 20.59
N ASN A 53 1.08 5.15 19.40
CA ASN A 53 0.20 5.09 18.25
C ASN A 53 -0.87 4.00 18.43
N ILE A 54 -0.50 2.77 18.82
CA ILE A 54 -1.44 1.66 19.06
C ILE A 54 -2.47 1.99 20.14
N ASP A 55 -2.06 2.59 21.27
CA ASP A 55 -2.98 2.97 22.35
C ASP A 55 -3.98 4.05 21.87
N SER A 56 -3.54 4.95 20.99
CA SER A 56 -4.43 5.94 20.37
C SER A 56 -5.44 5.29 19.40
N PHE A 57 -5.01 4.28 18.63
CA PHE A 57 -5.88 3.50 17.75
C PHE A 57 -6.90 2.67 18.56
N GLN A 58 -6.47 2.01 19.63
CA GLN A 58 -7.36 1.24 20.50
C GLN A 58 -8.43 2.14 21.14
N LYS A 59 -8.04 3.35 21.56
CA LYS A 59 -8.96 4.34 22.13
C LYS A 59 -9.98 4.88 21.12
N VAL A 60 -9.65 4.89 19.83
CA VAL A 60 -10.59 5.19 18.74
C VAL A 60 -11.54 4.02 18.50
N LEU A 61 -11.06 2.78 18.55
CA LEU A 61 -11.88 1.57 18.41
C LEU A 61 -12.92 1.47 19.55
N ASP A 62 -12.50 1.70 20.80
CA ASP A 62 -13.39 1.61 21.97
C ASP A 62 -14.49 2.69 21.97
N LYS A 63 -14.22 3.86 21.37
CA LYS A 63 -15.20 4.96 21.29
C LYS A 63 -16.29 4.73 20.22
N LYS A 64 -16.10 3.78 19.29
CA LYS A 64 -17.00 3.55 18.15
C LYS A 64 -18.00 2.40 18.35
N ILE A 65 -17.96 1.70 19.49
CA ILE A 65 -18.95 0.69 19.87
C ILE A 65 -20.19 1.37 20.50
N ILE A 66 -20.90 2.17 19.72
CA ILE A 66 -22.31 2.49 19.98
C ILE A 66 -23.09 1.84 18.85
N LYS A 67 -23.69 0.69 19.15
CA LYS A 67 -24.53 -0.08 18.22
C LYS A 67 -25.67 0.82 17.71
N PRO A 68 -25.84 1.04 16.39
CA PRO A 68 -27.03 1.72 15.89
C PRO A 68 -28.24 0.79 16.02
N LYS A 69 -29.28 1.29 16.69
CA LYS A 69 -30.61 0.68 16.72
C LYS A 69 -31.25 0.81 15.33
N ALA A 70 -31.49 -0.32 14.67
CA ALA A 70 -32.15 -0.37 13.37
C ALA A 70 -33.56 0.24 13.47
N THR A 71 -33.84 1.26 12.66
CA THR A 71 -35.18 1.81 12.47
C THR A 71 -35.63 1.43 11.06
N ALA A 72 -36.72 0.68 10.99
CA ALA A 72 -37.31 0.21 9.74
C ALA A 72 -37.88 1.38 8.93
N ILE A 73 -37.54 1.44 7.64
CA ILE A 73 -38.23 2.29 6.66
C ILE A 73 -38.74 1.37 5.55
N SER A 74 -40.00 1.60 5.20
CA SER A 74 -40.92 0.83 4.36
C SER A 74 -40.46 0.55 2.92
N SER A 75 -40.82 -0.64 2.44
CA SER A 75 -40.65 -1.17 1.08
C SER A 75 -41.34 -0.36 -0.03
N PRO A 76 -40.77 -0.34 -1.25
CA PRO A 76 -41.52 -0.22 -2.49
C PRO A 76 -41.70 -1.56 -3.23
N SER A 77 -42.77 -1.62 -4.03
CA SER A 77 -43.33 -2.74 -4.80
C SER A 77 -42.37 -3.49 -5.75
N PRO A 78 -42.73 -4.73 -6.15
CA PRO A 78 -41.83 -5.63 -6.88
C PRO A 78 -41.76 -5.25 -8.37
N THR A 79 -40.69 -4.57 -8.75
CA THR A 79 -40.24 -4.52 -10.15
C THR A 79 -38.89 -5.23 -10.25
N THR A 80 -38.92 -6.31 -11.02
CA THR A 80 -37.83 -7.11 -11.60
C THR A 80 -36.41 -6.80 -11.10
N LYS A 81 -35.96 -7.53 -10.07
CA LYS A 81 -34.58 -7.51 -9.55
C LYS A 81 -33.59 -7.96 -10.63
N THR A 82 -32.96 -7.02 -11.33
CA THR A 82 -31.69 -7.27 -12.02
C THR A 82 -30.62 -7.59 -11.00
N LYS A 83 -29.86 -8.66 -11.26
CA LYS A 83 -28.73 -9.23 -10.50
C LYS A 83 -27.52 -8.26 -10.40
N LEU A 84 -27.73 -7.02 -9.96
CA LEU A 84 -26.78 -5.92 -10.19
C LEU A 84 -26.10 -5.32 -8.94
N ASP A 85 -26.34 -5.81 -7.72
CA ASP A 85 -25.76 -5.22 -6.49
C ASP A 85 -25.32 -6.23 -5.38
N ASN A 86 -25.00 -7.48 -5.74
CA ASN A 86 -24.76 -8.55 -4.75
C ASN A 86 -23.29 -8.93 -4.52
N TYR A 87 -22.33 -8.01 -4.67
CA TYR A 87 -20.96 -8.28 -4.20
C TYR A 87 -20.90 -8.22 -2.66
N PRO A 88 -20.25 -9.19 -1.98
CA PRO A 88 -20.15 -9.16 -0.52
C PRO A 88 -19.36 -7.95 -0.06
N LEU A 89 -19.74 -7.41 1.10
CA LEU A 89 -18.98 -6.38 1.79
C LEU A 89 -17.85 -7.04 2.59
N HIS A 90 -16.63 -6.62 2.30
CA HIS A 90 -15.46 -6.91 3.12
C HIS A 90 -15.33 -5.80 4.17
N SER A 91 -15.68 -6.10 5.41
CA SER A 91 -15.66 -5.11 6.49
C SER A 91 -14.39 -5.17 7.32
N GLU A 92 -14.04 -4.06 7.98
CA GLU A 92 -12.93 -3.96 8.93
C GLU A 92 -11.61 -4.50 8.36
N ILE A 93 -11.25 -4.00 7.19
CA ILE A 93 -10.03 -4.35 6.47
C ILE A 93 -8.98 -3.29 6.74
N VAL A 94 -7.77 -3.72 7.09
CA VAL A 94 -6.62 -2.82 7.15
C VAL A 94 -6.25 -2.42 5.72
N ALA A 95 -6.23 -1.12 5.46
CA ALA A 95 -5.78 -0.52 4.22
C ALA A 95 -4.43 0.19 4.43
N THR A 96 -3.54 0.02 3.46
CA THR A 96 -2.26 0.72 3.34
C THR A 96 -2.24 1.59 2.09
N ILE A 97 -1.21 2.41 1.93
CA ILE A 97 -1.03 3.29 0.77
C ILE A 97 0.16 2.81 -0.03
N PHE A 98 -0.01 2.74 -1.34
CA PHE A 98 1.06 2.49 -2.33
C PHE A 98 0.88 3.47 -3.48
N TRP A 99 1.91 3.64 -4.31
CA TRP A 99 1.80 4.52 -5.47
C TRP A 99 2.60 4.09 -6.68
N VAL A 100 2.11 4.45 -7.87
CA VAL A 100 2.80 4.21 -9.14
C VAL A 100 4.18 4.87 -9.12
N GLY A 101 5.20 4.12 -9.51
CA GLY A 101 6.57 4.61 -9.62
C GLY A 101 7.33 4.63 -8.29
N GLU A 102 6.80 4.02 -7.24
CA GLU A 102 7.55 3.81 -6.00
C GLU A 102 8.80 2.93 -6.25
N ASN A 103 9.96 3.43 -5.84
CA ASN A 103 11.21 2.66 -5.93
C ASN A 103 11.27 1.60 -4.83
N ALA A 104 11.95 0.50 -5.12
CA ALA A 104 12.33 -0.47 -4.09
C ALA A 104 13.18 0.20 -3.00
N SER A 105 12.83 -0.06 -1.74
CA SER A 105 13.49 0.48 -0.56
C SER A 105 13.41 -0.52 0.61
N GLY A 106 14.11 -0.24 1.71
CA GLY A 106 13.96 -1.05 2.92
C GLY A 106 12.55 -0.97 3.51
N ASP A 107 11.88 0.17 3.35
CA ASP A 107 10.58 0.46 3.96
C ASP A 107 9.44 -0.32 3.30
N ASN A 108 9.58 -0.66 2.02
CA ASN A 108 8.62 -1.49 1.26
C ASN A 108 9.16 -2.90 0.97
N ALA A 109 10.09 -3.39 1.80
CA ALA A 109 10.67 -4.73 1.69
C ALA A 109 11.30 -5.03 0.30
N GLY A 110 11.79 -4.01 -0.39
CA GLY A 110 12.41 -4.11 -1.71
C GLY A 110 11.42 -4.23 -2.86
N ILE A 111 10.13 -4.02 -2.62
CA ILE A 111 9.08 -4.06 -3.65
C ILE A 111 9.05 -2.71 -4.37
N SER A 112 9.02 -2.73 -5.69
CA SER A 112 8.87 -1.52 -6.52
C SER A 112 7.54 -1.55 -7.25
N ASN A 113 6.95 -0.37 -7.40
CA ASN A 113 5.71 -0.14 -8.14
C ASN A 113 5.97 0.61 -9.46
N ILE A 114 7.18 0.51 -10.03
CA ILE A 114 7.51 1.04 -11.37
C ILE A 114 6.69 0.32 -12.46
N SER A 115 6.47 -0.98 -12.25
CA SER A 115 5.57 -1.85 -13.01
C SER A 115 4.45 -2.36 -12.10
N SER A 116 3.28 -2.63 -12.66
CA SER A 116 2.25 -3.42 -11.97
C SER A 116 2.23 -4.87 -12.48
N ALA A 117 1.38 -5.69 -11.87
CA ALA A 117 1.07 -7.05 -12.31
C ALA A 117 0.60 -7.13 -13.77
N TRP A 118 0.12 -6.03 -14.36
CA TRP A 118 -0.47 -6.01 -15.71
C TRP A 118 0.12 -4.96 -16.65
N ASP A 119 0.99 -4.07 -16.15
CA ASP A 119 1.66 -3.04 -16.94
C ASP A 119 3.14 -2.95 -16.58
N ILE A 120 4.00 -3.49 -17.45
CA ILE A 120 5.46 -3.45 -17.25
C ILE A 120 6.01 -2.01 -17.32
N ASN A 121 5.29 -1.09 -17.95
CA ASN A 121 5.68 0.31 -18.11
C ASN A 121 4.76 1.22 -17.29
N TRP A 122 4.22 0.74 -16.16
CA TRP A 122 3.14 1.41 -15.42
C TRP A 122 3.44 2.87 -15.10
N GLN A 123 4.62 3.18 -14.57
CA GLN A 123 5.02 4.57 -14.30
C GLN A 123 5.01 5.45 -15.56
N ILE A 124 5.52 4.94 -16.68
CA ILE A 124 5.57 5.68 -17.95
C ILE A 124 4.15 5.90 -18.48
N ASN A 125 3.31 4.86 -18.44
CA ASN A 125 1.94 4.88 -18.93
C ASN A 125 1.03 5.72 -18.03
N PHE A 126 1.27 5.76 -16.72
CA PHE A 126 0.61 6.68 -15.79
C PHE A 126 1.02 8.13 -16.04
N GLY A 127 2.25 8.37 -16.49
CA GLY A 127 2.79 9.68 -16.86
C GLY A 127 3.90 10.19 -15.94
N GLY A 128 4.27 9.44 -14.91
CA GLY A 128 5.27 9.80 -13.91
C GLY A 128 5.06 9.07 -12.59
N VAL A 129 5.79 9.48 -11.56
CA VAL A 129 5.59 8.98 -10.18
C VAL A 129 4.34 9.65 -9.61
N ASP A 130 3.42 8.86 -9.05
CA ASP A 130 2.21 9.36 -8.38
C ASP A 130 2.54 9.80 -6.94
N ASP A 131 3.31 10.88 -6.81
CA ASP A 131 3.85 11.37 -5.53
C ASP A 131 2.75 11.57 -4.47
N PRO A 132 2.76 10.84 -3.34
CA PRO A 132 1.73 10.94 -2.32
C PRO A 132 1.80 12.25 -1.50
N TYR A 133 2.95 12.93 -1.49
CA TYR A 133 3.22 14.07 -0.61
C TYR A 133 3.08 15.42 -1.31
N ASN A 134 3.31 15.47 -2.63
CA ASN A 134 3.26 16.70 -3.41
C ASN A 134 2.13 16.68 -4.44
N ARG A 135 0.92 17.06 -4.01
CA ARG A 135 -0.32 16.95 -4.81
C ARG A 135 -1.06 18.28 -5.00
N ASN A 136 -1.69 18.44 -6.16
CA ASN A 136 -2.68 19.49 -6.46
C ASN A 136 -4.04 18.84 -6.69
N GLY A 137 -4.96 18.98 -5.73
CA GLY A 137 -6.19 18.20 -5.71
C GLY A 137 -5.87 16.71 -5.55
N TYR A 138 -6.32 15.88 -6.50
CA TYR A 138 -6.08 14.43 -6.51
C TYR A 138 -4.91 14.02 -7.40
N TYR A 139 -4.15 14.94 -7.98
CA TYR A 139 -3.06 14.66 -8.92
C TYR A 139 -1.70 15.06 -8.33
N PRO A 140 -0.59 14.42 -8.74
CA PRO A 140 0.75 14.92 -8.43
C PRO A 140 0.96 16.32 -9.06
N VAL A 141 1.73 17.20 -8.40
CA VAL A 141 1.89 18.61 -8.82
C VAL A 141 2.55 18.77 -10.21
N GLY A 142 3.31 17.78 -10.69
CA GLY A 142 4.09 17.89 -11.93
C GLY A 142 3.35 17.55 -13.23
N PHE A 143 2.19 16.87 -13.16
CA PHE A 143 1.49 16.42 -14.36
C PHE A 143 0.04 16.01 -14.08
N VAL A 144 -0.79 16.02 -15.13
CA VAL A 144 -2.08 15.33 -15.11
C VAL A 144 -1.84 13.86 -15.49
N PRO A 145 -2.24 12.88 -14.66
CA PRO A 145 -2.09 11.47 -14.98
C PRO A 145 -2.72 11.08 -16.32
N LYS A 146 -2.18 10.06 -16.98
CA LYS A 146 -2.74 9.48 -18.23
C LYS A 146 -3.59 8.24 -17.95
N GLN A 147 -3.47 7.68 -16.74
CA GLN A 147 -4.28 6.59 -16.21
C GLN A 147 -5.04 7.08 -14.97
N ASN A 148 -6.02 6.32 -14.51
CA ASN A 148 -6.86 6.70 -13.38
C ASN A 148 -6.01 6.87 -12.11
N PRO A 149 -6.00 8.05 -11.45
CA PRO A 149 -5.28 8.24 -10.19
C PRO A 149 -5.99 7.61 -8.99
N PHE A 150 -7.25 7.19 -9.14
CA PHE A 150 -7.97 6.41 -8.15
C PHE A 150 -7.83 4.93 -8.49
N TYR A 151 -6.74 4.33 -8.02
CA TYR A 151 -6.46 2.91 -8.19
C TYR A 151 -6.21 2.21 -6.86
N PHE A 152 -6.29 0.87 -6.88
CA PHE A 152 -6.06 0.02 -5.73
C PHE A 152 -5.39 -1.31 -6.15
N ALA A 153 -4.90 -2.05 -5.15
CA ALA A 153 -4.45 -3.43 -5.28
C ALA A 153 -5.19 -4.35 -4.30
N LEU A 154 -5.50 -5.56 -4.74
CA LEU A 154 -6.02 -6.67 -3.92
C LEU A 154 -5.13 -7.90 -4.07
N PRO A 155 -5.03 -8.76 -3.04
CA PRO A 155 -4.00 -9.81 -2.93
C PRO A 155 -4.32 -11.06 -3.74
N TYR A 156 -4.73 -10.89 -5.00
CA TYR A 156 -5.02 -11.99 -5.91
C TYR A 156 -4.63 -11.62 -7.34
N ASN A 157 -3.73 -12.39 -7.95
CA ASN A 157 -3.52 -12.40 -9.40
C ASN A 157 -4.35 -13.54 -10.01
N ASP A 158 -4.86 -13.44 -11.22
CA ASP A 158 -5.53 -14.54 -11.90
C ASP A 158 -4.57 -15.44 -12.70
N PHE A 159 -3.30 -15.03 -12.81
CA PHE A 159 -2.21 -15.75 -13.44
C PHE A 159 -1.11 -16.13 -12.46
N LYS A 160 -0.40 -17.21 -12.76
CA LYS A 160 0.88 -17.60 -12.15
C LYS A 160 1.76 -18.18 -13.25
N SER A 161 2.99 -17.66 -13.39
CA SER A 161 3.94 -18.13 -14.40
C SER A 161 3.39 -18.15 -15.84
N GLY A 162 2.56 -17.15 -16.19
CA GLY A 162 1.95 -17.03 -17.52
C GLY A 162 0.70 -17.89 -17.75
N GLU A 163 0.32 -18.73 -16.79
CA GLU A 163 -0.87 -19.57 -16.87
C GLU A 163 -2.00 -19.07 -15.96
N ARG A 164 -3.23 -19.16 -16.45
CA ARG A 164 -4.41 -18.82 -15.65
C ARG A 164 -4.61 -19.86 -14.54
N LYS A 165 -4.72 -19.41 -13.29
CA LYS A 165 -4.91 -20.32 -12.15
C LYS A 165 -6.26 -21.02 -12.19
N ALA A 166 -6.33 -22.27 -11.74
CA ALA A 166 -7.59 -23.02 -11.65
C ALA A 166 -8.63 -22.34 -10.74
N ASN A 167 -8.17 -21.69 -9.66
CA ASN A 167 -9.04 -20.96 -8.74
C ASN A 167 -9.60 -19.64 -9.30
N ALA A 168 -9.15 -19.20 -10.49
CA ALA A 168 -9.73 -18.04 -11.19
C ALA A 168 -11.20 -18.25 -11.53
N SER A 169 -11.67 -19.50 -11.57
CA SER A 169 -13.09 -19.86 -11.68
C SER A 169 -13.98 -19.26 -10.58
N LYS A 170 -13.42 -18.78 -9.46
CA LYS A 170 -14.14 -18.05 -8.40
C LYS A 170 -14.40 -16.57 -8.71
N ILE A 171 -13.73 -16.00 -9.71
CA ILE A 171 -13.94 -14.61 -10.12
C ILE A 171 -15.40 -14.42 -10.55
N TYR A 172 -16.09 -13.43 -9.99
CA TYR A 172 -17.54 -13.26 -10.22
C TYR A 172 -17.93 -13.05 -11.68
N TRP A 173 -17.02 -12.54 -12.49
CA TRP A 173 -17.15 -12.31 -13.93
C TRP A 173 -16.25 -13.26 -14.76
N TYR A 174 -15.99 -14.47 -14.26
CA TYR A 174 -15.22 -15.49 -14.97
C TYR A 174 -15.93 -15.94 -16.26
N LYS A 175 -15.68 -15.23 -17.36
CA LYS A 175 -16.24 -15.48 -18.71
C LYS A 175 -15.37 -14.82 -19.78
N ASN A 176 -15.57 -15.19 -21.04
CA ASN A 176 -14.96 -14.54 -22.22
C ASN A 176 -13.43 -14.37 -22.12
N MET A 177 -12.76 -15.35 -21.52
CA MET A 177 -11.32 -15.32 -21.27
C MET A 177 -10.54 -15.26 -22.58
N LYS A 178 -9.50 -14.44 -22.58
CA LYS A 178 -8.50 -14.41 -23.65
C LYS A 178 -7.15 -14.89 -23.09
N PRO A 179 -6.36 -15.65 -23.87
CA PRO A 179 -5.00 -16.02 -23.48
C PRO A 179 -4.17 -14.78 -23.15
N GLY A 180 -3.44 -14.82 -22.03
CA GLY A 180 -2.54 -13.74 -21.60
C GLY A 180 -3.21 -12.44 -21.11
N ILE A 181 -4.55 -12.37 -21.08
CA ILE A 181 -5.26 -11.17 -20.63
C ILE A 181 -5.88 -11.42 -19.26
N SER A 182 -5.52 -10.59 -18.27
CA SER A 182 -6.12 -10.65 -16.94
C SER A 182 -7.63 -10.36 -16.97
N LEU A 183 -8.38 -11.06 -16.13
CA LEU A 183 -9.77 -10.75 -15.84
C LEU A 183 -9.92 -9.68 -14.74
N LEU A 184 -8.85 -9.27 -14.07
CA LEU A 184 -8.92 -8.45 -12.85
C LEU A 184 -8.74 -6.96 -13.12
N LYS A 185 -7.78 -6.63 -13.99
CA LYS A 185 -7.44 -5.25 -14.34
C LYS A 185 -8.67 -4.44 -14.75
N ASN A 186 -8.72 -3.17 -14.35
CA ASN A 186 -9.76 -2.20 -14.67
C ASN A 186 -11.13 -2.45 -14.01
N HIS A 187 -11.29 -3.50 -13.18
CA HIS A 187 -12.48 -3.67 -12.34
C HIS A 187 -12.51 -2.64 -11.19
N TRP A 188 -13.70 -2.39 -10.63
CA TRP A 188 -13.90 -1.30 -9.69
C TRP A 188 -14.30 -1.79 -8.30
N VAL A 189 -13.92 -1.02 -7.30
CA VAL A 189 -14.40 -1.16 -5.92
C VAL A 189 -15.01 0.13 -5.41
N GLN A 190 -15.97 -0.02 -4.50
CA GLN A 190 -16.35 0.99 -3.53
C GLN A 190 -15.54 0.75 -2.27
N VAL A 191 -14.95 1.80 -1.70
CA VAL A 191 -14.26 1.78 -0.41
C VAL A 191 -14.91 2.81 0.51
N ILE A 192 -15.11 2.46 1.77
CA ILE A 192 -15.74 3.30 2.79
C ILE A 192 -14.79 3.41 3.99
N SER A 193 -14.57 4.62 4.49
CA SER A 193 -13.90 4.85 5.78
C SER A 193 -14.64 5.93 6.57
N GLY A 194 -15.24 5.54 7.69
CA GLY A 194 -16.09 6.45 8.47
C GLY A 194 -17.29 6.92 7.65
N THR A 195 -17.38 8.24 7.40
CA THR A 195 -18.40 8.85 6.55
C THR A 195 -17.94 9.08 5.11
N ASN A 196 -16.67 8.82 4.83
CA ASN A 196 -16.08 9.03 3.51
C ASN A 196 -16.26 7.77 2.66
N GLN A 197 -16.50 7.98 1.37
CA GLN A 197 -16.65 6.92 0.39
C GLN A 197 -15.89 7.30 -0.88
N CYS A 198 -15.13 6.35 -1.41
CA CYS A 198 -14.37 6.51 -2.64
C CYS A 198 -14.51 5.30 -3.55
N PHE A 199 -14.14 5.48 -4.81
CA PHE A 199 -14.16 4.44 -5.83
C PHE A 199 -12.86 4.46 -6.60
N GLY A 200 -12.38 3.29 -7.03
CA GLY A 200 -11.15 3.19 -7.80
C GLY A 200 -11.08 1.95 -8.68
N GLN A 201 -10.09 1.92 -9.57
CA GLN A 201 -9.80 0.82 -10.49
C GLN A 201 -8.71 -0.11 -9.98
N TRP A 202 -8.88 -1.40 -10.24
CA TRP A 202 -7.90 -2.41 -9.87
C TRP A 202 -6.74 -2.36 -10.86
N GLU A 203 -5.58 -1.89 -10.41
CA GLU A 203 -4.42 -1.68 -11.30
C GLU A 203 -3.16 -2.45 -10.87
N ASP A 204 -3.16 -3.10 -9.70
CA ASP A 204 -2.07 -3.99 -9.28
C ASP A 204 -2.49 -5.15 -8.36
N VAL A 205 -1.56 -6.04 -8.02
CA VAL A 205 -1.75 -7.17 -7.10
C VAL A 205 -0.92 -6.99 -5.83
N GLY A 206 -1.59 -7.08 -4.69
CA GLY A 206 -1.01 -6.86 -3.35
C GLY A 206 -2.12 -6.49 -2.37
N PRO A 207 -1.84 -6.28 -1.08
CA PRO A 207 -0.54 -6.22 -0.43
C PRO A 207 0.06 -7.60 -0.11
N ASN A 208 1.37 -7.79 -0.36
CA ASN A 208 2.23 -8.91 0.07
C ASN A 208 1.78 -10.34 -0.28
N GLU A 209 0.63 -10.49 -0.92
CA GLU A 209 0.04 -11.75 -1.33
C GLU A 209 -0.52 -11.65 -2.74
N SER A 210 -0.58 -12.80 -3.44
CA SER A 210 -1.07 -12.88 -4.82
C SER A 210 -2.02 -14.05 -5.07
N ASP A 211 -2.38 -14.81 -4.03
CA ASP A 211 -3.27 -15.97 -4.14
C ASP A 211 -4.33 -16.06 -3.03
N ASP A 212 -4.87 -14.92 -2.60
CA ASP A 212 -5.92 -14.87 -1.58
C ASP A 212 -7.33 -14.81 -2.19
N VAL A 213 -7.67 -15.86 -2.95
CA VAL A 213 -8.95 -15.94 -3.67
C VAL A 213 -10.17 -15.99 -2.74
N ASN A 214 -10.00 -16.56 -1.54
CA ASN A 214 -11.11 -16.77 -0.60
C ASN A 214 -11.46 -15.51 0.17
N TYR A 215 -10.48 -14.62 0.37
CA TYR A 215 -10.75 -13.26 0.76
C TYR A 215 -11.37 -12.51 -0.43
N VAL A 216 -10.62 -12.29 -1.52
CA VAL A 216 -11.02 -11.35 -2.57
C VAL A 216 -12.40 -11.66 -3.18
N PHE A 217 -12.69 -12.93 -3.47
CA PHE A 217 -13.95 -13.37 -4.08
C PHE A 217 -14.86 -14.18 -3.14
N GLY A 218 -14.53 -14.22 -1.84
CA GLY A 218 -15.30 -14.96 -0.85
C GLY A 218 -15.71 -14.08 0.32
N SER A 219 -15.67 -14.66 1.51
CA SER A 219 -16.08 -14.02 2.78
C SER A 219 -15.03 -14.18 3.88
N GLN A 220 -13.82 -14.64 3.53
CA GLN A 220 -12.73 -14.76 4.50
C GLN A 220 -12.09 -13.39 4.74
N LYS A 221 -11.29 -13.27 5.82
CA LYS A 221 -10.41 -12.12 6.03
C LYS A 221 -9.11 -12.30 5.21
N PRO A 222 -8.36 -11.22 4.93
CA PRO A 222 -7.06 -11.33 4.28
C PRO A 222 -6.15 -12.31 5.04
N ILE A 223 -5.40 -13.13 4.31
CA ILE A 223 -4.43 -14.07 4.90
C ILE A 223 -3.09 -13.42 5.25
N ASN A 224 -2.85 -12.19 4.77
CA ASN A 224 -1.59 -11.48 4.95
C ASN A 224 -1.27 -11.31 6.45
N THR A 225 -0.17 -11.91 6.89
CA THR A 225 0.36 -11.79 8.27
C THR A 225 1.63 -10.93 8.34
N PHE A 226 2.04 -10.32 7.22
CA PHE A 226 3.26 -9.52 7.12
C PHE A 226 2.97 -8.01 7.26
N SER A 227 3.95 -7.27 7.77
CA SER A 227 3.93 -5.81 7.92
C SER A 227 2.72 -5.30 8.71
N LYS A 228 1.70 -4.75 8.04
CA LYS A 228 0.48 -4.19 8.64
C LYS A 228 -0.73 -5.10 8.51
N GLU A 229 -0.54 -6.33 8.00
CA GLU A 229 -1.65 -7.28 7.79
C GLU A 229 -2.75 -6.70 6.89
N ALA A 230 -2.34 -5.83 5.96
CA ALA A 230 -3.24 -5.14 5.06
C ALA A 230 -3.95 -6.12 4.12
N GLY A 231 -5.19 -5.80 3.76
CA GLY A 231 -5.97 -6.53 2.76
C GLY A 231 -6.19 -5.75 1.46
N ILE A 232 -5.90 -4.46 1.45
CA ILE A 232 -6.05 -3.60 0.28
C ILE A 232 -4.99 -2.50 0.32
N ASP A 233 -4.34 -2.24 -0.81
CA ASP A 233 -3.51 -1.04 -0.99
C ASP A 233 -4.29 0.01 -1.78
N LEU A 234 -4.25 1.25 -1.30
CA LEU A 234 -4.95 2.39 -1.87
C LEU A 234 -3.95 3.35 -2.50
N SER A 235 -4.29 3.86 -3.69
CA SER A 235 -3.59 5.01 -4.28
C SER A 235 -3.65 6.25 -3.36
N PRO A 236 -2.72 7.21 -3.53
CA PRO A 236 -2.74 8.44 -2.76
C PRO A 236 -4.04 9.24 -2.93
N ALA A 237 -4.64 9.25 -4.14
CA ALA A 237 -5.91 9.92 -4.38
C ALA A 237 -7.07 9.27 -3.60
N MET A 238 -7.12 7.92 -3.55
CA MET A 238 -8.11 7.21 -2.74
C MET A 238 -7.89 7.44 -1.25
N ALA A 239 -6.65 7.43 -0.78
CA ALA A 239 -6.32 7.71 0.62
C ALA A 239 -6.78 9.12 1.03
N GLN A 240 -6.49 10.13 0.21
CA GLN A 240 -6.95 11.51 0.42
C GLN A 240 -8.49 11.61 0.43
N CYS A 241 -9.15 10.97 -0.52
CA CYS A 241 -10.61 10.91 -0.62
C CYS A 241 -11.28 10.26 0.60
N LEU A 242 -10.63 9.25 1.19
CA LEU A 242 -11.10 8.52 2.37
C LEU A 242 -10.67 9.18 3.68
N GLY A 243 -9.74 10.13 3.66
CA GLY A 243 -9.15 10.73 4.86
C GLY A 243 -8.19 9.80 5.61
N ILE A 244 -7.51 8.90 4.89
CA ILE A 244 -6.54 7.94 5.45
C ILE A 244 -5.13 8.52 5.32
N ASN A 245 -4.35 8.47 6.40
CA ASN A 245 -2.95 8.88 6.42
C ASN A 245 -2.05 7.68 6.79
N GLY A 246 -1.46 7.06 5.78
CA GLY A 246 -0.58 5.89 5.90
C GLY A 246 -1.34 4.56 6.05
N VAL A 247 -2.07 4.38 7.16
CA VAL A 247 -2.82 3.15 7.47
C VAL A 247 -4.23 3.51 7.93
N GLY A 248 -5.24 2.76 7.51
CA GLY A 248 -6.62 2.97 7.91
C GLY A 248 -7.42 1.68 8.00
N ILE A 249 -8.60 1.75 8.62
CA ILE A 249 -9.61 0.68 8.55
C ILE A 249 -10.69 1.09 7.55
N VAL A 250 -10.99 0.19 6.63
CA VAL A 250 -11.99 0.40 5.58
C VAL A 250 -12.93 -0.78 5.46
N ASP A 251 -14.10 -0.50 4.91
CA ASP A 251 -14.94 -1.52 4.29
C ASP A 251 -14.83 -1.37 2.78
N TRP A 252 -14.87 -2.47 2.03
CA TRP A 252 -14.90 -2.39 0.57
C TRP A 252 -15.76 -3.49 -0.06
N LYS A 253 -16.23 -3.23 -1.27
CA LYS A 253 -16.91 -4.22 -2.11
C LYS A 253 -16.65 -3.92 -3.58
N PHE A 254 -16.71 -4.93 -4.42
CA PHE A 254 -16.75 -4.69 -5.87
C PHE A 254 -17.98 -3.90 -6.26
N ILE A 255 -17.87 -3.19 -7.37
CA ILE A 255 -18.97 -2.46 -8.01
C ILE A 255 -18.75 -2.48 -9.52
N ASP A 256 -19.82 -2.63 -10.28
CA ASP A 256 -19.70 -2.52 -11.73
C ASP A 256 -19.60 -1.04 -12.15
N ILE A 257 -18.82 -0.74 -13.19
CA ILE A 257 -18.57 0.64 -13.64
C ILE A 257 -19.85 1.45 -13.93
N GLN A 258 -20.92 0.80 -14.39
CA GLN A 258 -22.20 1.47 -14.62
C GLN A 258 -22.87 1.98 -13.33
N ASN A 259 -22.55 1.39 -12.18
CA ASN A 259 -23.07 1.77 -10.87
C ASN A 259 -22.10 2.70 -10.11
N VAL A 260 -20.89 2.94 -10.63
CA VAL A 260 -19.96 3.91 -10.06
C VAL A 260 -20.51 5.32 -10.28
N PRO A 261 -20.83 6.07 -9.20
CA PRO A 261 -21.41 7.40 -9.30
C PRO A 261 -20.41 8.39 -9.93
N PHE A 262 -20.93 9.51 -10.44
CA PHE A 262 -20.07 10.59 -10.91
C PHE A 262 -19.23 11.15 -9.75
N GLY A 263 -17.96 11.40 -10.04
CA GLY A 263 -17.00 11.90 -9.07
C GLY A 263 -15.60 12.01 -9.69
N PRO A 264 -14.61 12.50 -8.92
CA PRO A 264 -13.25 12.74 -9.43
C PRO A 264 -12.61 11.47 -10.01
N TRP A 265 -12.95 10.30 -9.48
CA TRP A 265 -12.50 8.98 -9.96
C TRP A 265 -12.95 8.62 -11.38
N LYS A 266 -13.92 9.31 -11.98
CA LYS A 266 -14.34 9.10 -13.38
C LYS A 266 -13.77 10.15 -14.35
N THR A 267 -12.96 11.09 -13.87
CA THR A 267 -12.33 12.12 -14.73
C THR A 267 -11.36 11.50 -15.72
N ILE A 268 -10.62 10.47 -15.26
CA ILE A 268 -9.66 9.70 -16.05
C ILE A 268 -9.94 8.24 -15.75
N ILE A 269 -10.20 7.43 -16.78
CA ILE A 269 -10.49 6.00 -16.64
C ILE A 269 -9.44 5.24 -17.44
N THR A 270 -8.70 4.36 -16.77
CA THR A 270 -7.78 3.43 -17.42
C THR A 270 -8.59 2.43 -18.24
N LYS A 271 -8.16 2.23 -19.50
CA LYS A 271 -8.84 1.36 -20.47
C LYS A 271 -8.10 0.03 -20.66
#